data_AF-A0A4Q1C8N8-F1
#
_entry.id   AF-A0A4Q1C8N8-F1
#
_cell.length_a   1.000
_cell.length_b   1.000
_cell.length_c   1.000
_cell.angle_alpha   90.00
_cell.angle_beta   90.00
_cell.angle_gamma   90.00
#
_symmetry.space_group_name_H-M   'P 1'
#
loop_
_entity.id
_entity.type
_entity.pdbx_description
1 polymer ?
#
loop_
_entity_poly.entity_id
_entity_poly.type
_entity_poly.pdbx_seq_one_letter_code
_entity_poly.pdbx_strand_id
1 'polypeptide(L)'
;MNIHHLLHQRDMLLRQARLANVAYAYQRLGEFAARISRARLCGAVAICPGDPAGEQPWPGMAALEGSQAVIEEHFLDEELVELTDILAFLGEDVRTDRLTLRLEDLADRYLPRLRAELLAAGVTPANTLPASEDSSSRLERP
;
A
#
# COMPACT_ATOMS: atom_id res chain seq x y z
N MET A 1 34.79 0.44 23.88
CA MET A 1 33.45 0.32 23.25
C MET A 1 32.87 -1.02 23.66
N ASN A 2 31.68 -1.07 24.28
CA ASN A 2 31.12 -2.28 24.90
C ASN A 2 30.06 -2.90 23.97
N ILE A 3 30.02 -4.24 23.87
CA ILE A 3 29.06 -5.02 23.07
C ILE A 3 27.61 -4.65 23.40
N HIS A 4 27.27 -4.38 24.66
CA HIS A 4 25.93 -3.95 25.05
C HIS A 4 25.51 -2.61 24.40
N HIS A 5 26.45 -1.68 24.22
CA HIS A 5 26.16 -0.41 23.57
C HIS A 5 25.89 -0.60 22.07
N LEU A 6 26.66 -1.48 21.42
CA LEU A 6 26.47 -1.83 20.01
C LEU A 6 25.12 -2.52 19.76
N LEU A 7 24.71 -3.42 20.65
CA LEU A 7 23.41 -4.10 20.57
C LEU A 7 22.25 -3.10 20.73
N HIS A 8 22.33 -2.19 21.71
CA HIS A 8 21.30 -1.16 21.89
C HIS A 8 21.20 -0.21 20.69
N GLN A 9 22.34 0.21 20.13
CA GLN A 9 22.36 1.04 18.91
C GLN A 9 21.73 0.32 17.72
N ARG A 10 22.02 -0.97 17.53
CA ARG A 10 21.41 -1.79 16.49
C ARG A 10 19.88 -1.83 16.64
N ASP A 11 19.38 -2.09 17.84
CA ASP A 11 17.93 -2.20 18.07
C ASP A 11 17.21 -0.87 17.82
N MET A 12 17.83 0.25 18.20
CA MET A 12 17.32 1.58 17.87
C MET A 12 17.26 1.82 16.35
N LEU A 13 18.34 1.49 15.62
CA LEU A 13 18.39 1.65 14.18
C LEU A 13 17.33 0.79 13.47
N LEU A 14 17.14 -0.46 13.91
CA LEU A 14 16.12 -1.34 13.36
C LEU A 14 14.70 -0.80 13.57
N ARG A 15 14.42 -0.24 14.76
CA ARG A 15 13.13 0.41 15.05
C ARG A 15 12.90 1.63 14.17
N GLN A 16 13.91 2.48 14.00
CA GLN A 16 13.83 3.67 13.15
C GLN A 16 13.62 3.30 11.68
N ALA A 17 14.37 2.32 11.17
CA ALA A 17 14.21 1.83 9.80
C ALA A 17 12.80 1.26 9.56
N ARG A 18 12.28 0.46 10.51
CA ARG A 18 10.91 -0.04 10.43
C ARG A 18 9.90 1.11 10.39
N LEU A 19 10.01 2.09 11.28
CA LEU A 19 9.08 3.22 11.32
C LEU A 19 9.12 4.04 10.02
N ALA A 20 10.31 4.24 9.44
CA ALA A 20 10.46 4.87 8.13
C ALA A 20 9.73 4.07 7.03
N ASN A 21 9.86 2.75 7.02
CA ASN A 21 9.14 1.88 6.08
C ASN A 21 7.62 1.93 6.27
N VAL A 22 7.13 1.99 7.51
CA VAL A 22 5.70 2.16 7.81
C VAL A 22 5.19 3.51 7.27
N ALA A 23 5.95 4.60 7.49
CA ALA A 23 5.57 5.92 6.98
C ALA A 23 5.56 5.95 5.45
N TYR A 24 6.56 5.34 4.82
CA TYR A 24 6.64 5.18 3.38
C TYR A 24 5.45 4.40 2.81
N ALA A 25 5.18 3.21 3.35
CA ALA A 25 4.05 2.38 2.96
C ALA A 25 2.71 3.12 3.11
N TYR A 26 2.52 3.84 4.23
CA TYR A 26 1.31 4.63 4.47
C TYR A 26 1.12 5.70 3.39
N GLN A 27 2.17 6.44 3.07
CA GLN A 27 2.11 7.49 2.06
C GLN A 27 1.80 6.91 0.68
N ARG A 28 2.56 5.90 0.25
CA ARG A 28 2.43 5.32 -1.10
C ARG A 28 1.11 4.60 -1.30
N LEU A 29 0.63 3.84 -0.32
CA LEU A 29 -0.72 3.26 -0.39
C LEU A 29 -1.82 4.31 -0.42
N GLY A 30 -1.64 5.43 0.30
CA GLY A 30 -2.55 6.57 0.21
C GLY A 30 -2.61 7.17 -1.20
N GLU A 31 -1.46 7.29 -1.86
CA GLU A 31 -1.37 7.77 -3.25
C GLU A 31 -2.02 6.80 -4.25
N PHE A 32 -1.79 5.49 -4.10
CA PHE A 32 -2.47 4.47 -4.90
C PHE A 32 -3.98 4.50 -4.69
N ALA A 33 -4.44 4.55 -3.44
CA ALA A 33 -5.86 4.65 -3.10
C ALA A 33 -6.51 5.90 -3.70
N ALA A 34 -5.85 7.06 -3.59
CA ALA A 34 -6.33 8.31 -4.17
C ALA A 34 -6.39 8.22 -5.70
N ARG A 35 -5.46 7.53 -6.35
CA ARG A 35 -5.50 7.29 -7.79
C ARG A 35 -6.67 6.39 -8.18
N ILE A 36 -6.80 5.23 -7.52
CA ILE A 36 -7.90 4.27 -7.72
C ILE A 36 -9.24 4.98 -7.60
N SER A 37 -9.42 5.76 -6.53
CA SER A 37 -10.65 6.53 -6.29
C SER A 37 -10.92 7.57 -7.38
N ARG A 38 -9.92 8.40 -7.74
CA ARG A 38 -10.07 9.44 -8.78
C ARG A 38 -10.38 8.87 -10.16
N ALA A 39 -9.75 7.75 -10.52
CA ALA A 39 -9.98 7.04 -11.77
C ALA A 39 -11.20 6.11 -11.72
N ARG A 40 -11.88 5.99 -10.56
CA ARG A 40 -13.00 5.07 -10.32
C ARG A 40 -12.68 3.63 -10.70
N LEU A 41 -11.45 3.22 -10.44
CA LEU A 41 -11.02 1.84 -10.65
C LEU A 41 -11.68 0.96 -9.60
N CYS A 42 -12.30 -0.11 -10.05
CA CYS A 42 -12.96 -1.08 -9.19
C CYS A 42 -12.86 -2.48 -9.81
N GLY A 43 -13.01 -3.49 -8.95
CA GLY A 43 -12.99 -4.88 -9.35
C GLY A 43 -11.81 -5.66 -8.77
N ALA A 44 -11.94 -6.97 -8.86
CA ALA A 44 -10.89 -7.90 -8.47
C ALA A 44 -9.71 -7.85 -9.47
N VAL A 45 -8.50 -7.82 -8.92
CA VAL A 45 -7.24 -7.94 -9.64
C VAL A 45 -6.39 -9.03 -9.04
N ALA A 46 -5.52 -9.61 -9.85
CA ALA A 46 -4.45 -10.49 -9.43
C ALA A 46 -3.10 -9.78 -9.58
N ILE A 47 -2.35 -9.69 -8.49
CA ILE A 47 -0.94 -9.31 -8.51
C ILE A 47 -0.13 -10.59 -8.65
N CYS A 48 0.67 -10.67 -9.71
CA CYS A 48 1.50 -11.81 -10.03
C CYS A 48 2.96 -11.50 -9.70
N PRO A 49 3.71 -12.43 -9.10
CA PRO A 49 5.13 -12.26 -8.88
C PRO A 49 5.87 -12.17 -10.23
N GLY A 50 6.95 -11.39 -10.27
CA GLY A 50 7.85 -11.39 -11.42
C GLY A 50 8.65 -12.68 -11.53
N ASP A 51 8.96 -13.11 -12.75
CA ASP A 51 9.82 -14.26 -13.02
C ASP A 51 11.18 -13.77 -13.53
N PRO A 52 12.23 -13.74 -12.68
CA PRO A 52 13.55 -13.21 -13.07
C PRO A 52 14.24 -14.05 -14.17
N ALA A 53 13.79 -15.28 -14.41
CA ALA A 53 14.32 -16.14 -15.48
C ALA A 53 13.40 -16.19 -16.71
N GLY A 54 12.21 -15.59 -16.62
CA GLY A 54 11.17 -15.63 -17.65
C GLY A 54 11.13 -14.39 -18.52
N GLU A 55 10.06 -14.29 -19.31
CA GLU A 55 9.83 -13.16 -20.23
C GLU A 55 9.40 -11.87 -19.49
N GLN A 56 8.87 -12.00 -18.26
CA GLN A 56 8.43 -10.88 -17.44
C GLN A 56 9.13 -10.86 -16.07
N PRO A 57 10.30 -10.21 -15.97
CA PRO A 57 11.10 -10.20 -14.75
C PRO A 57 10.57 -9.27 -13.65
N TRP A 58 9.53 -8.48 -13.93
CA TRP A 58 8.86 -7.62 -12.95
C TRP A 58 7.46 -8.14 -12.59
N PRO A 59 6.91 -7.76 -11.41
CA PRO A 59 5.54 -8.09 -11.04
C PRO A 59 4.53 -7.52 -12.03
N GLY A 60 3.43 -8.25 -12.23
CA GLY A 60 2.32 -7.84 -13.09
C GLY A 60 1.01 -7.69 -12.33
N MET A 61 0.07 -6.96 -12.91
CA MET A 61 -1.31 -6.87 -12.42
C MET A 61 -2.28 -7.27 -13.53
N ALA A 62 -3.16 -8.23 -13.24
CA ALA A 62 -4.18 -8.71 -14.17
C ALA A 62 -5.59 -8.43 -13.62
N ALA A 63 -6.44 -7.80 -14.43
CA ALA A 63 -7.86 -7.65 -14.17
C ALA A 63 -8.52 -9.02 -14.15
N LEU A 64 -9.18 -9.35 -13.03
CA LEU A 64 -10.13 -10.48 -12.97
C LEU A 64 -11.56 -10.00 -13.23
N GLU A 65 -11.83 -8.72 -12.93
CA GLU A 65 -13.05 -8.01 -13.24
C GLU A 65 -12.70 -6.65 -13.88
N GLY A 66 -13.55 -6.17 -14.80
CA GLY A 66 -13.33 -4.88 -15.47
C GLY A 66 -12.43 -4.97 -16.71
N SER A 67 -11.65 -3.90 -16.96
CA SER A 67 -10.82 -3.75 -18.16
C SER A 67 -9.34 -3.69 -17.82
N GLN A 68 -8.56 -4.64 -18.34
CA GLN A 68 -7.10 -4.65 -18.20
C GLN A 68 -6.47 -3.36 -18.75
N ALA A 69 -6.92 -2.88 -19.91
CA ALA A 69 -6.36 -1.69 -20.55
C ALA A 69 -6.52 -0.43 -19.68
N VAL A 70 -7.61 -0.36 -18.90
CA VAL A 70 -7.84 0.76 -17.97
C VAL A 70 -6.89 0.68 -16.77
N ILE A 71 -6.57 -0.52 -16.29
CA ILE A 71 -5.58 -0.69 -15.22
C ILE A 71 -4.20 -0.27 -15.71
N GLU A 72 -3.79 -0.73 -16.89
CA GLU A 72 -2.48 -0.44 -17.48
C GLU A 72 -2.27 1.06 -17.78
N GLU A 73 -3.34 1.81 -18.04
CA GLU A 73 -3.27 3.27 -18.19
C GLU A 73 -2.90 3.98 -16.87
N HIS A 74 -3.22 3.37 -15.73
CA HIS A 74 -3.07 3.99 -14.41
C HIS A 74 -1.96 3.42 -13.53
N PHE A 75 -1.38 2.27 -13.89
CA PHE A 75 -0.31 1.63 -13.14
C PHE A 75 0.88 1.33 -14.05
N LEU A 76 2.00 1.97 -13.76
CA LEU A 76 3.27 1.70 -14.43
C LEU A 76 3.96 0.48 -13.82
N ASP A 77 4.85 -0.17 -14.57
CA ASP A 77 5.61 -1.33 -14.11
C ASP A 77 6.41 -1.04 -12.82
N GLU A 78 7.04 0.14 -12.73
CA GLU A 78 7.80 0.55 -11.55
C GLU A 78 6.89 0.72 -10.31
N GLU A 79 5.65 1.13 -10.53
CA GLU A 79 4.68 1.29 -9.46
C GLU A 79 4.12 -0.05 -9.00
N LEU A 80 4.03 -1.03 -9.90
CA LEU A 80 3.69 -2.41 -9.55
C LEU A 80 4.80 -3.07 -8.74
N VAL A 81 6.07 -2.85 -9.09
CA VAL A 81 7.21 -3.28 -8.26
C VAL A 81 7.09 -2.70 -6.86
N GLU A 82 6.85 -1.40 -6.76
CA GLU A 82 6.75 -0.74 -5.47
C GLU A 82 5.54 -1.19 -4.65
N LEU A 83 4.37 -1.35 -5.27
CA LEU A 83 3.19 -1.88 -4.62
C LEU A 83 3.47 -3.29 -4.08
N THR A 84 4.12 -4.14 -4.88
CA THR A 84 4.50 -5.50 -4.47
C THR A 84 5.46 -5.48 -3.28
N ASP A 85 6.44 -4.58 -3.26
CA ASP A 85 7.36 -4.42 -2.13
C ASP A 85 6.66 -3.97 -0.86
N ILE A 86 5.70 -3.04 -0.97
CA ILE A 86 4.89 -2.60 0.17
C ILE A 86 4.01 -3.74 0.68
N LEU A 87 3.34 -4.48 -0.20
CA LEU A 87 2.49 -5.61 0.20
C LEU A 87 3.31 -6.73 0.85
N ALA A 88 4.50 -7.02 0.33
CA ALA A 88 5.44 -7.96 0.97
C ALA A 88 5.89 -7.48 2.36
N PHE A 89 6.17 -6.18 2.51
CA PHE A 89 6.49 -5.59 3.82
C PHE A 89 5.33 -5.72 4.82
N LEU A 90 4.09 -5.66 4.35
CA LEU A 90 2.89 -5.83 5.16
C LEU A 90 2.58 -7.29 5.55
N GLY A 91 3.32 -8.23 4.97
CA GLY A 91 3.23 -9.67 5.23
C GLY A 91 2.35 -10.44 4.26
N GLU A 92 2.04 -9.87 3.08
CA GLU A 92 1.38 -10.61 2.01
C GLU A 92 2.43 -11.39 1.19
N ASP A 93 2.10 -12.63 0.79
CA ASP A 93 3.00 -13.53 0.07
C ASP A 93 3.06 -13.24 -1.45
N VAL A 94 3.08 -11.97 -1.83
CA VAL A 94 3.01 -11.50 -3.24
C VAL A 94 4.26 -11.79 -4.08
N ARG A 95 5.39 -12.11 -3.43
CA ARG A 95 6.66 -12.38 -4.12
C ARG A 95 6.80 -13.82 -4.58
N THR A 96 5.98 -14.71 -4.03
CA THR A 96 6.00 -16.15 -4.32
C THR A 96 4.69 -16.62 -4.91
N ASP A 97 3.58 -16.07 -4.43
CA ASP A 97 2.24 -16.45 -4.83
C ASP A 97 1.49 -15.29 -5.46
N ARG A 98 0.49 -15.65 -6.26
CA ARG A 98 -0.47 -14.69 -6.82
C ARG A 98 -1.41 -14.21 -5.72
N LEU A 99 -1.43 -12.91 -5.47
CA LEU A 99 -2.38 -12.29 -4.55
C LEU A 99 -3.59 -11.74 -5.31
N THR A 100 -4.79 -12.09 -4.86
CA THR A 100 -6.03 -11.49 -5.36
C THR A 100 -6.59 -10.49 -4.36
N LEU A 101 -6.95 -9.31 -4.84
CA LEU A 101 -7.59 -8.27 -4.04
C LEU A 101 -8.55 -7.43 -4.88
N ARG A 102 -9.45 -6.70 -4.22
CA ARG A 102 -10.24 -5.66 -4.89
C ARG A 102 -9.52 -4.34 -4.80
N LEU A 103 -9.45 -3.59 -5.89
CA LEU A 103 -8.74 -2.31 -5.94
C LEU A 103 -9.34 -1.30 -4.94
N GLU A 104 -10.67 -1.26 -4.85
CA GLU A 104 -11.40 -0.36 -3.95
C GLU A 104 -11.13 -0.64 -2.47
N ASP A 105 -10.80 -1.88 -2.10
CA ASP A 105 -10.59 -2.28 -0.70
C ASP A 105 -9.14 -2.03 -0.24
N LEU A 106 -8.23 -1.64 -1.14
CA LEU A 106 -6.80 -1.51 -0.86
C LEU A 106 -6.55 -0.53 0.30
N ALA A 107 -7.24 0.61 0.29
CA ALA A 107 -7.09 1.65 1.30
C ALA A 107 -7.58 1.16 2.67
N ASP A 108 -8.80 0.62 2.71
CA ASP A 108 -9.49 0.19 3.93
C ASP A 108 -8.79 -1.00 4.58
N ARG A 109 -8.19 -1.89 3.77
CA ARG A 109 -7.46 -3.05 4.27
C ARG A 109 -6.16 -2.69 4.99
N TYR A 110 -5.40 -1.72 4.48
CA TYR A 110 -4.01 -1.51 4.94
C TYR A 110 -3.77 -0.18 5.67
N LEU A 111 -4.40 0.92 5.25
CA LEU A 111 -4.14 2.24 5.83
C LEU A 111 -4.48 2.35 7.32
N PRO A 112 -5.59 1.77 7.84
CA PRO A 112 -5.90 1.87 9.26
C PRO A 112 -4.82 1.28 10.17
N ARG A 113 -4.26 0.11 9.78
CA ARG A 113 -3.18 -0.56 10.51
C ARG A 113 -1.90 0.26 10.52
N LEU A 114 -1.50 0.77 9.36
CA LEU A 114 -0.29 1.61 9.22
C LEU A 114 -0.43 2.92 10.01
N ARG A 115 -1.60 3.56 9.96
CA ARG A 115 -1.91 4.76 10.75
C ARG A 115 -1.78 4.49 12.24
N ALA A 116 -2.33 3.37 12.72
CA ALA A 116 -2.25 3.00 14.13
C ALA A 116 -0.78 2.79 14.58
N GLU A 117 0.05 2.15 13.74
CA GLU A 117 1.48 1.95 14.03
C GLU A 117 2.25 3.27 14.08
N LEU A 118 1.98 4.22 13.17
CA LEU A 118 2.57 5.56 13.21
C LEU A 118 2.17 6.34 14.46
N LEU A 119 0.88 6.35 14.80
CA LEU A 119 0.36 7.04 15.97
C LEU A 119 0.93 6.46 17.27
N ALA A 120 1.05 5.14 17.37
CA ALA A 120 1.68 4.47 18.51
C ALA A 120 3.17 4.84 18.67
N ALA A 121 3.84 5.20 17.57
CA ALA A 121 5.21 5.70 17.57
C ALA A 121 5.31 7.22 17.79
N GLY A 122 4.19 7.92 18.01
CA GLY A 122 4.14 9.38 18.18
C GLY A 122 4.27 10.17 16.86
N VAL A 123 4.15 9.51 15.71
CA VAL A 123 4.19 10.13 14.39
C VAL A 123 2.78 10.44 13.94
N THR A 124 2.51 11.70 13.60
CA THR A 124 1.23 12.10 12.99
C THR A 124 1.37 12.01 11.48
N PRO A 125 0.67 11.08 10.79
CA PRO A 125 0.70 11.03 9.35
C PRO A 125 0.05 12.28 8.75
N ALA A 126 0.64 12.82 7.69
CA ALA A 126 -0.06 13.82 6.87
C ALA A 126 -1.36 13.20 6.35
N ASN A 127 -2.45 13.98 6.40
CA ASN A 127 -3.76 13.50 5.95
C ASN A 127 -3.75 13.36 4.43
N THR A 128 -3.48 12.16 3.92
CA THR A 128 -3.38 11.86 2.48
C THR A 128 -4.69 11.35 1.87
N LEU A 129 -5.67 10.96 2.69
CA LEU A 129 -6.99 10.61 2.20
C LEU A 129 -7.77 11.90 1.95
N PRO A 130 -8.32 12.13 0.73
CA PRO A 130 -9.35 13.14 0.58
C PRO A 130 -10.48 12.76 1.54
N ALA A 131 -10.90 13.72 2.36
CA ALA A 131 -12.09 13.55 3.18
C ALA A 131 -13.20 13.06 2.23
N SER A 132 -13.73 11.86 2.48
CA SER A 132 -14.97 11.45 1.86
C SER A 132 -16.00 12.51 2.25
N GLU A 133 -16.35 13.38 1.30
CA GLU A 133 -17.45 14.32 1.41
C GLU A 133 -18.76 13.52 1.37
N ASP A 134 -19.04 12.74 2.42
CA ASP A 134 -20.32 12.06 2.55
C ASP A 134 -20.68 11.86 4.02
N SER A 135 -20.93 12.98 4.71
CA SER A 135 -21.61 13.02 6.02
C SER A 135 -22.35 14.34 6.28
N SER A 136 -22.68 15.13 5.26
CA SER A 136 -23.43 16.39 5.45
C SER A 136 -24.46 16.62 4.36
N SER A 137 -25.42 15.69 4.24
CA SER A 137 -26.60 15.90 3.40
C SER A 137 -27.80 15.05 3.82
N ARG A 138 -28.10 14.91 5.12
CA ARG A 138 -29.40 14.37 5.56
C ARG A 138 -29.75 14.72 7.00
N LEU A 139 -30.13 15.98 7.22
CA LEU A 139 -30.83 16.60 8.35
C LEU A 139 -30.63 18.09 8.06
N GLU A 140 -31.60 18.94 7.74
CA GLU A 140 -33.01 19.02 8.07
C GLU A 140 -33.72 19.78 6.94
N ARG A 141 -34.97 19.47 6.65
CA ARG A 141 -35.92 20.50 6.21
C ARG A 141 -37.21 20.32 7.01
N PRO A 142 -37.75 21.39 7.61
CA PRO A 142 -39.08 21.38 8.21
C PRO A 142 -40.19 21.27 7.16
#